data_AF-A0A2I6QMZ3-F1
#
_entry.id   AF-A0A2I6QMZ3-F1
#
_cell.length_a   1.000
_cell.length_b   1.000
_cell.length_c   1.000
_cell.angle_alpha   90.00
_cell.angle_beta   90.00
_cell.angle_gamma   90.00
#
_symmetry.space_group_name_H-M   'P 1'
#
loop_
_entity.id
_entity.type
_entity.pdbx_description
1 polymer ?
#
loop_
_entity_poly.entity_id
_entity_poly.type
_entity_poly.pdbx_seq_one_letter_code
_entity_poly.pdbx_strand_id
1 'polypeptide(L)'
;MVAADPLVNSDKRINQVSDFGGDALYCMDAAQNPTNDSATFDHFRLLSQNGVELWTLSRADVEHGLGSIFYGGTPVLLGTGQGSFGTINLYANAAVDGTPYFIFTGFDDHYKPNLITFYGCSTVGSALGSATAEPTEVVVPT
;
A
#
# COMPACT_ATOMS: atom_id res chain seq x y z
N MET A 1 19.07 -23.18 -5.98
CA MET A 1 19.44 -21.83 -5.48
C MET A 1 18.36 -20.90 -6.00
N VAL A 2 17.48 -20.41 -5.13
CA VAL A 2 16.46 -19.42 -5.51
C VAL A 2 17.16 -18.07 -5.56
N ALA A 3 17.12 -17.39 -6.70
CA ALA A 3 17.63 -16.03 -6.80
C ALA A 3 16.87 -15.15 -5.79
N ALA A 4 17.60 -14.40 -4.97
CA ALA A 4 16.99 -13.37 -4.15
C ALA A 4 16.24 -12.41 -5.07
N ASP A 5 14.96 -12.20 -4.80
CA ASP A 5 14.13 -11.28 -5.56
C ASP A 5 14.72 -9.86 -5.38
N PRO A 6 15.31 -9.24 -6.41
CA PRO A 6 16.20 -8.09 -6.24
C PRO A 6 15.48 -6.79 -5.84
N LEU A 7 14.17 -6.86 -5.55
CA LEU A 7 13.29 -5.71 -5.35
C LEU A 7 12.60 -5.68 -3.98
N VAL A 8 12.85 -6.64 -3.08
CA VAL A 8 12.30 -6.60 -1.71
C VAL A 8 13.33 -5.94 -0.79
N ASN A 9 13.12 -4.67 -0.49
CA ASN A 9 13.82 -3.99 0.61
C ASN A 9 13.49 -4.69 1.93
N SER A 10 14.52 -5.08 2.66
CA SER A 10 14.41 -5.78 3.94
C SER A 10 13.91 -4.88 5.10
N ASP A 11 13.65 -3.61 4.83
CA ASP A 11 13.26 -2.62 5.83
C ASP A 11 11.75 -2.61 6.12
N LYS A 12 11.01 -3.57 5.57
CA LYS A 12 9.58 -3.82 5.82
C LYS A 12 8.63 -2.73 5.32
N ARG A 13 9.08 -1.84 4.43
CA ARG A 13 8.20 -0.87 3.77
C ARG A 13 7.07 -1.56 3.01
N ILE A 14 5.90 -0.94 2.97
CA ILE A 14 4.76 -1.40 2.18
C ILE A 14 5.09 -1.23 0.70
N ASN A 15 5.47 -0.04 0.24
CA ASN A 15 5.79 0.20 -1.16
C ASN A 15 7.25 -0.14 -1.47
N GLN A 16 7.48 -1.33 -2.01
CA GLN A 16 8.81 -1.83 -2.37
C GLN A 16 9.33 -1.27 -3.69
N VAL A 17 8.43 -0.75 -4.53
CA VAL A 17 8.77 0.03 -5.73
C VAL A 17 8.77 1.52 -5.39
N SER A 18 9.70 2.26 -5.99
CA SER A 18 9.92 3.70 -5.76
C SER A 18 8.88 4.61 -6.42
N ASP A 19 7.62 4.19 -6.52
CA ASP A 19 6.56 4.88 -7.27
C ASP A 19 6.08 6.19 -6.62
N PHE A 20 6.56 6.52 -5.42
CA PHE A 20 6.21 7.74 -4.69
C PHE A 20 7.42 8.65 -4.49
N GLY A 21 8.30 8.72 -5.50
CA GLY A 21 9.49 9.57 -5.46
C GLY A 21 10.49 9.18 -4.36
N GLY A 22 10.48 7.91 -3.96
CA GLY A 22 11.31 7.39 -2.88
C GLY A 22 10.71 7.53 -1.47
N ASP A 23 9.54 8.14 -1.31
CA ASP A 23 8.81 8.09 -0.04
C ASP A 23 8.44 6.63 0.29
N ALA A 24 8.58 6.26 1.57
CA ALA A 24 8.36 4.90 2.04
C ALA A 24 7.26 4.87 3.11
N LEU A 25 6.20 4.13 2.83
CA LEU A 25 5.06 3.90 3.71
C LEU A 25 5.31 2.64 4.54
N TYR A 26 5.09 2.71 5.84
CA TYR A 26 5.29 1.61 6.78
C TYR A 26 4.04 1.39 7.64
N CYS A 27 3.77 0.13 7.98
CA CYS A 27 3.09 -0.20 9.21
C CYS A 27 4.08 -0.15 10.36
N MET A 28 3.70 0.49 11.46
CA MET A 28 4.50 0.61 12.67
C MET A 28 3.83 -0.15 13.80
N ASP A 29 4.63 -0.77 14.67
CA ASP A 29 4.15 -1.27 15.97
C ASP A 29 4.17 -0.17 17.06
N ALA A 30 3.63 -0.48 18.24
CA ALA A 30 3.59 0.43 19.37
C ALA A 30 4.99 0.85 19.88
N ALA A 31 6.03 0.07 19.56
CA ALA A 31 7.42 0.36 19.88
C ALA A 31 8.14 1.16 18.77
N GLN A 32 7.40 1.65 17.78
CA GLN A 32 7.90 2.45 16.65
C GLN A 32 8.83 1.66 15.70
N ASN A 33 8.72 0.33 15.66
CA ASN A 33 9.42 -0.49 14.68
C ASN A 33 8.53 -0.78 13.47
N PRO A 34 9.10 -0.78 12.25
CA PRO A 34 8.41 -1.30 11.08
C PRO A 34 7.99 -2.76 11.28
N THR A 35 6.76 -3.08 10.88
CA THR A 35 6.18 -4.43 10.99
C THR A 35 5.39 -4.78 9.74
N ASN A 36 5.38 -6.06 9.38
CA ASN A 36 4.46 -6.63 8.39
C ASN A 36 3.36 -7.47 9.06
N ASP A 37 3.36 -7.53 10.39
CA ASP A 37 2.36 -8.25 11.18
C ASP A 37 1.23 -7.31 11.59
N SER A 38 0.07 -7.49 10.96
CA SER A 38 -1.15 -6.74 11.22
C SER A 38 -1.63 -6.86 12.68
N ALA A 39 -1.28 -7.92 13.41
CA ALA A 39 -1.66 -8.06 14.83
C ALA A 39 -0.93 -7.03 15.71
N THR A 40 0.29 -6.66 15.33
CA THR A 40 1.14 -5.71 16.05
C THR A 40 0.99 -4.26 15.59
N PHE A 41 0.20 -4.02 14.53
CA PHE A 41 -0.02 -2.70 13.95
C PHE A 41 -0.43 -1.66 15.00
N ASP A 42 0.05 -0.43 14.87
CA ASP A 42 -0.30 0.70 15.73
C ASP A 42 -0.59 1.99 14.94
N HIS A 43 0.16 2.24 13.87
CA HIS A 43 -0.10 3.36 12.97
C HIS A 43 0.59 3.16 11.62
N PHE A 44 0.14 3.90 10.61
CA PHE A 44 0.90 4.10 9.38
C PHE A 44 1.86 5.28 9.55
N ARG A 45 3.05 5.16 8.96
CA ARG A 45 4.04 6.23 8.89
C ARG A 45 4.61 6.34 7.48
N LEU A 46 4.70 7.55 6.96
CA LEU A 46 5.37 7.88 5.71
C LEU A 46 6.70 8.59 6.03
N LEU A 47 7.79 8.08 5.47
CA LEU A 47 9.10 8.69 5.52
C LEU A 47 9.53 9.13 4.12
N SER A 48 10.25 10.25 4.01
CA SER A 48 10.94 10.60 2.76
C SER A 48 12.11 9.65 2.49
N GLN A 49 12.68 9.73 1.29
CA GLN A 49 13.90 8.97 0.93
C GLN A 49 15.09 9.20 1.89
N ASN A 50 15.10 10.33 2.62
CA ASN A 50 16.13 10.69 3.58
C ASN A 50 15.77 10.28 5.02
N GLY A 51 14.65 9.57 5.23
CA GLY A 51 14.19 9.13 6.56
C GLY A 51 13.47 10.19 7.38
N VAL A 52 13.15 11.35 6.80
CA VAL A 52 12.35 12.40 7.48
C VAL A 52 10.89 11.97 7.51
N GLU A 53 10.24 12.03 8.67
CA GLU A 53 8.80 11.78 8.77
C GLU A 53 8.00 12.86 8.03
N LEU A 54 7.14 12.41 7.13
CA LEU A 54 6.27 13.25 6.32
C LEU A 54 4.81 13.21 6.79
N TRP A 55 4.37 12.03 7.23
CA TRP A 55 2.98 11.82 7.61
C TRP A 55 2.82 10.60 8.52
N THR A 56 1.81 10.64 9.39
CA THR A 56 1.42 9.55 10.29
C THR A 56 -0.11 9.47 10.36
N LEU A 57 -0.66 8.25 10.42
CA LEU A 57 -2.08 8.00 10.61
C LEU A 57 -2.31 6.95 11.70
N SER A 58 -3.07 7.30 12.73
CA SER A 58 -3.25 6.48 13.92
C SER A 58 -4.09 5.22 13.65
N ARG A 59 -3.90 4.15 14.44
CA ARG A 59 -4.80 2.99 14.45
C ARG A 59 -6.25 3.38 14.68
N ALA A 60 -6.52 4.34 15.57
CA ALA A 60 -7.88 4.75 15.87
C ALA A 60 -8.61 5.31 14.63
N ASP A 61 -7.93 6.12 13.82
CA ASP A 61 -8.49 6.65 12.57
C ASP A 61 -8.73 5.54 11.54
N VAL A 62 -7.79 4.59 11.45
CA VAL A 62 -7.90 3.42 10.57
C VAL A 62 -9.09 2.55 10.98
N GLU A 63 -9.21 2.19 12.25
CA GLU A 63 -10.31 1.38 12.78
C GLU A 63 -11.67 2.07 12.60
N HIS A 64 -11.72 3.40 12.82
CA HIS A 64 -12.93 4.18 12.58
C HIS A 64 -13.38 4.13 11.11
N GLY A 65 -12.45 4.31 10.18
CA GLY A 65 -12.75 4.23 8.74
C GLY A 65 -13.11 2.82 8.29
N LEU A 66 -12.42 1.80 8.80
CA LEU A 66 -12.76 0.39 8.56
C LEU A 66 -14.15 0.03 9.10
N GLY A 67 -14.61 0.65 10.19
CA GLY A 67 -16.00 0.49 10.67
C GLY A 67 -17.07 1.03 9.72
N SER A 68 -16.67 1.81 8.70
CA SER A 68 -17.56 2.49 7.77
C SER A 68 -17.56 1.90 6.36
N ILE A 69 -16.67 0.95 6.04
CA ILE A 69 -16.63 0.31 4.72
C ILE A 69 -17.71 -0.77 4.60
N PHE A 70 -18.18 -0.99 3.37
CA PHE A 70 -19.10 -2.07 3.05
C PHE A 70 -18.78 -2.63 1.65
N TYR A 71 -19.16 -3.88 1.42
CA TYR A 71 -18.90 -4.54 0.15
C TYR A 71 -19.54 -3.79 -1.04
N GLY A 72 -18.72 -3.49 -2.07
CA GLY A 72 -19.16 -2.81 -3.29
C GLY A 72 -19.37 -1.30 -3.10
N GLY A 73 -18.95 -0.77 -1.95
CA GLY A 73 -19.04 0.65 -1.63
C GLY A 73 -17.95 1.51 -2.24
N THR A 74 -18.14 2.82 -2.12
CA THR A 74 -17.11 3.82 -2.42
C THR A 74 -16.01 3.74 -1.36
N PRO A 75 -14.72 3.82 -1.75
CA PRO A 75 -13.62 3.88 -0.78
C PRO A 75 -13.81 5.00 0.25
N VAL A 76 -13.52 4.70 1.51
CA VAL A 76 -13.57 5.64 2.63
C VAL A 76 -12.20 6.26 2.81
N LEU A 77 -12.10 7.60 2.79
CA LEU A 77 -10.87 8.31 3.10
C LEU A 77 -10.54 8.14 4.59
N LEU A 78 -9.38 7.56 4.89
CA LEU A 78 -8.88 7.42 6.26
C LEU A 78 -8.09 8.65 6.69
N GLY A 79 -7.31 9.22 5.76
CA GLY A 79 -6.52 10.40 6.05
C GLY A 79 -5.82 10.99 4.83
N THR A 80 -5.48 12.26 4.96
CA THR A 80 -4.74 13.05 3.98
C THR A 80 -3.45 13.55 4.63
N GLY A 81 -2.38 13.59 3.85
CA GLY A 81 -1.07 14.06 4.29
C GLY A 81 -0.32 14.80 3.20
N GLN A 82 0.97 15.03 3.43
CA GLN A 82 1.90 15.54 2.42
C GLN A 82 3.03 14.53 2.25
N GLY A 83 3.24 14.08 1.01
CA GLY A 83 4.47 13.41 0.59
C GLY A 83 5.48 14.43 0.07
N SER A 84 6.65 13.96 -0.36
CA SER A 84 7.73 14.81 -0.88
C SER A 84 7.32 15.58 -2.15
N PHE A 85 6.40 15.04 -2.95
CA PHE A 85 6.02 15.59 -4.25
C PHE A 85 4.55 16.04 -4.33
N GLY A 86 3.80 16.00 -3.23
CA GLY A 86 2.44 16.52 -3.19
C GLY A 86 1.55 15.83 -2.15
N THR A 87 0.25 16.11 -2.22
CA THR A 87 -0.74 15.52 -1.34
C THR A 87 -0.79 14.00 -1.51
N ILE A 88 -0.83 13.31 -0.37
CA ILE A 88 -1.10 11.88 -0.32
C ILE A 88 -2.45 11.62 0.35
N ASN A 89 -3.06 10.49 0.01
CA ASN A 89 -4.28 10.03 0.66
C ASN A 89 -4.19 8.52 0.92
N LEU A 90 -4.77 8.09 2.03
CA LEU A 90 -5.00 6.68 2.31
C LEU A 90 -6.51 6.43 2.43
N TYR A 91 -7.00 5.45 1.68
CA TYR A 91 -8.38 5.01 1.71
C TYR A 91 -8.47 3.57 2.19
N ALA A 92 -9.62 3.19 2.76
CA ALA A 92 -10.03 1.81 2.96
C ALA A 92 -11.18 1.46 2.02
N ASN A 93 -11.24 0.21 1.57
CA ASN A 93 -12.40 -0.36 0.92
C ASN A 93 -12.52 -1.85 1.21
N ALA A 94 -13.64 -2.48 0.84
CA ALA A 94 -13.87 -3.91 0.99
C ALA A 94 -13.94 -4.61 -0.37
N ALA A 95 -13.21 -5.71 -0.50
CA ALA A 95 -13.30 -6.61 -1.65
C ALA A 95 -14.63 -7.39 -1.65
N VAL A 96 -14.83 -8.22 -2.68
CA VAL A 96 -16.10 -8.93 -2.91
C VAL A 96 -16.50 -9.90 -1.80
N ASP A 97 -15.49 -10.50 -1.20
CA ASP A 97 -15.59 -11.40 -0.06
C ASP A 97 -15.68 -10.66 1.29
N GLY A 98 -15.72 -9.32 1.27
CA GLY A 98 -15.70 -8.48 2.47
C GLY A 98 -14.29 -8.24 3.03
N THR A 99 -13.23 -8.74 2.40
CA THR A 99 -11.86 -8.54 2.88
C THR A 99 -11.47 -7.07 2.76
N PRO A 100 -11.07 -6.39 3.87
CA PRO A 100 -10.66 -5.00 3.82
C PRO A 100 -9.30 -4.86 3.11
N TYR A 101 -9.16 -3.81 2.31
CA TYR A 101 -7.90 -3.43 1.66
C TYR A 101 -7.73 -1.91 1.68
N PHE A 102 -6.50 -1.47 1.48
CA PHE A 102 -6.13 -0.08 1.49
C PHE A 102 -5.69 0.39 0.10
N ILE A 103 -5.97 1.64 -0.20
CA ILE A 103 -5.52 2.32 -1.42
C ILE A 103 -4.71 3.53 -0.96
N PHE A 104 -3.42 3.55 -1.28
CA PHE A 104 -2.56 4.70 -1.04
C PHE A 104 -2.29 5.42 -2.35
N THR A 105 -2.54 6.72 -2.39
CA THR A 105 -2.34 7.57 -3.57
C THR A 105 -1.37 8.70 -3.26
N GLY A 106 -0.57 9.09 -4.25
CA GLY A 106 0.44 10.15 -4.13
C GLY A 106 1.04 10.49 -5.49
N PHE A 107 2.24 11.05 -5.48
CA PHE A 107 2.96 11.47 -6.68
C PHE A 107 4.39 10.92 -6.69
N ASP A 108 4.93 10.65 -7.89
CA ASP A 108 6.36 10.39 -8.07
C ASP A 108 7.20 11.68 -8.11
N ASP A 109 8.52 11.51 -8.29
CA ASP A 109 9.51 12.57 -8.41
C ASP A 109 9.36 13.46 -9.66
N HIS A 110 8.45 13.10 -10.57
CA HIS A 110 8.06 13.84 -11.76
C HIS A 110 6.65 14.43 -11.64
N TYR A 111 6.05 14.43 -10.44
CA TYR A 111 4.69 14.89 -10.16
C TYR A 111 3.61 14.12 -10.93
N LYS A 112 3.88 12.86 -11.32
CA LYS A 112 2.85 11.98 -11.89
C LYS A 112 2.11 11.27 -10.77
N PRO A 113 0.78 11.18 -10.84
CA PRO A 113 0.01 10.49 -9.82
C PRO A 113 0.29 8.99 -9.87
N ASN A 114 0.46 8.38 -8.69
CA ASN A 114 0.61 6.94 -8.50
C ASN A 114 -0.34 6.44 -7.43
N LEU A 115 -0.64 5.14 -7.50
CA LEU A 115 -1.38 4.45 -6.47
C LEU A 115 -0.84 3.04 -6.22
N ILE A 116 -1.03 2.56 -5.01
CA ILE A 116 -0.86 1.15 -4.67
C ILE A 116 -2.04 0.66 -3.85
N THR A 117 -2.33 -0.63 -4.00
CA THR A 117 -3.34 -1.34 -3.22
C THR A 117 -2.65 -2.42 -2.39
N PHE A 118 -3.01 -2.52 -1.11
CA PHE A 118 -2.41 -3.49 -0.19
C PHE A 118 -3.40 -3.99 0.86
N TYR A 119 -3.09 -5.16 1.46
CA TYR A 119 -3.90 -5.81 2.49
C TYR A 119 -3.14 -5.84 3.81
N GLY A 120 -3.75 -5.29 4.86
CA GLY A 120 -3.12 -5.20 6.19
C GLY A 120 -1.77 -4.49 6.12
N CYS A 121 -0.71 -5.15 6.62
CA CYS A 121 0.67 -4.67 6.60
C CYS A 121 1.57 -5.38 5.58
N SER A 122 0.98 -5.97 4.55
CA SER A 122 1.72 -6.71 3.52
C SER A 122 2.49 -5.77 2.60
N THR A 123 3.70 -6.16 2.20
CA THR A 123 4.51 -5.43 1.23
C THR A 123 3.94 -5.58 -0.19
N VAL A 124 4.02 -4.50 -0.97
CA VAL A 124 3.71 -4.42 -2.40
C VAL A 124 5.01 -4.12 -3.14
N GLY A 125 5.55 -5.13 -3.80
CA GLY A 125 6.66 -5.01 -4.76
C GLY A 125 6.26 -5.60 -6.09
N SER A 126 7.04 -5.30 -7.15
CA SER A 126 6.77 -5.82 -8.49
C SER A 126 6.44 -7.30 -8.42
N ALA A 127 5.18 -7.64 -8.69
CA ALA A 127 4.86 -8.96 -9.13
C ALA A 127 5.58 -9.11 -10.48
N LEU A 128 6.77 -9.71 -10.50
CA LEU A 128 7.10 -10.60 -11.61
C LEU A 128 6.04 -11.70 -11.53
N GLY A 129 4.93 -11.45 -12.22
CA GLY A 129 3.62 -11.93 -11.84
C GLY A 129 2.49 -10.92 -12.06
N SER A 130 2.67 -9.84 -12.82
CA SER A 130 1.62 -9.48 -13.78
C SER A 130 1.36 -10.73 -14.62
N ALA A 131 0.46 -11.59 -14.15
CA ALA A 131 -0.36 -12.36 -15.06
C ALA A 131 -1.17 -11.31 -15.82
N THR A 132 -0.55 -10.75 -16.86
CA THR A 132 -1.24 -10.53 -18.11
C THR A 132 -1.98 -11.83 -18.34
N ALA A 133 -3.31 -11.83 -18.14
CA ALA A 133 -4.11 -12.88 -18.72
C ALA A 133 -3.82 -12.81 -20.22
N GLU A 134 -2.97 -13.71 -20.72
CA GLU A 134 -2.97 -14.02 -22.14
C GLU A 134 -4.44 -14.31 -22.49
N PRO A 135 -5.00 -13.68 -23.53
CA PRO A 135 -6.31 -14.07 -24.00
C PRO A 135 -6.17 -15.53 -24.42
N THR A 136 -6.83 -16.43 -23.72
CA THR A 136 -6.93 -17.83 -24.11
C THR A 136 -7.48 -17.85 -25.53
N GLU A 137 -6.62 -18.12 -26.52
CA GLU A 137 -7.05 -18.38 -27.87
C GLU A 137 -7.94 -19.63 -27.81
N VAL A 138 -9.23 -19.43 -28.02
CA VAL A 138 -10.21 -20.51 -28.12
C VAL A 138 -9.88 -21.28 -29.40
N VAL A 139 -9.18 -22.40 -29.26
CA VAL A 139 -9.05 -23.38 -30.34
C VAL A 139 -10.45 -23.95 -30.59
N VAL A 140 -11.08 -23.49 -31.67
CA VAL A 140 -12.30 -24.09 -32.21
C VAL A 140 -11.89 -25.41 -32.89
N PRO A 141 -12.33 -26.58 -32.42
CA PRO A 141 -12.07 -27.82 -33.14
C PRO A 141 -12.94 -27.86 -34.40
N THR A 142 -12.29 -28.06 -35.56
CA THR A 142 -12.91 -28.45 -36.83
C THR A 142 -13.21 -29.94 -36.89
#